data_AF-A0A2D2AVC3-F1
#
_entry.id   AF-A0A2D2AVC3-F1
#
_cell.length_a   1.000
_cell.length_b   1.000
_cell.length_c   1.000
_cell.angle_alpha   90.00
_cell.angle_beta   90.00
_cell.angle_gamma   90.00
#
_symmetry.space_group_name_H-M   'P 1'
#
loop_
_entity.id
_entity.type
_entity.pdbx_description
1 polymer ?
#
loop_
_entity_poly.entity_id
_entity_poly.type
_entity_poly.pdbx_seq_one_letter_code
_entity_poly.pdbx_strand_id
1 'polypeptide(L)'
;MMERVLSWTFGLMLAVLLFGTGIYKFVGPDPNPVFGLIAARSGIGIFEPWLRYATGVVELIAVLMVLWPATRMRGAQLGLLVALGAIVFHLTPWLGIQVPRLPELSAALAEGRTAAQIAAMNLPTDKGAMFLLALAIAGVAIASYFTEKAKQRASAPKAPRPMGAFA
;
A
#
# COMPACT_ATOMS: atom_id res chain seq x y z
N MET A 1 20.77 -19.49 -5.76
CA MET A 1 19.40 -20.04 -5.89
C MET A 1 18.46 -19.44 -4.83
N MET A 2 18.85 -19.44 -3.55
CA MET A 2 18.08 -18.85 -2.45
C MET A 2 17.59 -17.41 -2.71
N GLU A 3 18.49 -16.51 -3.14
CA GLU A 3 18.14 -15.10 -3.42
C GLU A 3 17.02 -14.94 -4.44
N ARG A 4 16.96 -15.83 -5.44
CA ARG A 4 15.91 -15.81 -6.46
C ARG A 4 14.57 -16.23 -5.87
N VAL A 5 14.57 -17.23 -4.99
CA VAL A 5 13.35 -17.71 -4.32
C VAL A 5 12.81 -16.60 -3.41
N LEU A 6 13.64 -16.04 -2.53
CA LEU A 6 13.23 -14.95 -1.63
C LEU A 6 12.70 -13.73 -2.39
N SER A 7 13.41 -13.32 -3.45
CA SER A 7 13.00 -12.23 -4.35
C SER A 7 11.59 -12.44 -4.92
N TRP A 8 11.27 -13.64 -5.40
CA TRP A 8 9.93 -13.94 -5.92
C TRP A 8 8.89 -14.11 -4.82
N THR A 9 9.25 -14.69 -3.66
CA THR A 9 8.33 -14.84 -2.54
C THR A 9 7.83 -13.47 -2.04
N PHE A 10 8.73 -12.54 -1.72
CA PHE A 10 8.34 -11.21 -1.27
C PHE A 10 7.73 -10.38 -2.39
N GLY A 11 8.23 -10.51 -3.62
CA GLY A 11 7.66 -9.82 -4.78
C GLY A 11 6.22 -10.23 -5.06
N LEU A 12 5.91 -11.53 -5.13
CA LEU A 12 4.55 -12.02 -5.36
C LEU A 12 3.63 -11.67 -4.20
N MET A 13 4.10 -11.83 -2.96
CA MET A 13 3.31 -11.43 -1.79
C MET A 13 2.96 -9.93 -1.84
N LEU A 14 3.92 -9.07 -2.16
CA LEU A 14 3.66 -7.63 -2.32
C LEU A 14 2.68 -7.35 -3.45
N ALA A 15 2.85 -8.00 -4.60
CA ALA A 15 1.99 -7.83 -5.76
C ALA A 15 0.54 -8.23 -5.45
N VAL A 16 0.32 -9.35 -4.75
CA VAL A 16 -1.02 -9.80 -4.35
C VAL A 16 -1.68 -8.79 -3.41
N LEU A 17 -0.95 -8.31 -2.40
CA LEU A 17 -1.50 -7.36 -1.43
C LEU A 17 -1.86 -6.02 -2.10
N LEU A 18 -0.95 -5.45 -2.89
CA LEU A 18 -1.18 -4.21 -3.63
C LEU A 18 -2.26 -4.35 -4.69
N PHE A 19 -2.35 -5.50 -5.36
CA PHE A 19 -3.41 -5.76 -6.32
C PHE A 19 -4.77 -5.80 -5.64
N GLY A 20 -4.88 -6.47 -4.49
CA GLY A 20 -6.11 -6.53 -3.71
C GLY A 20 -6.59 -5.14 -3.26
N THR A 21 -5.69 -4.32 -2.70
CA THR A 21 -6.05 -2.96 -2.26
C THR A 21 -6.28 -1.99 -3.42
N GLY A 22 -5.52 -2.16 -4.51
CA GLY A 22 -5.61 -1.33 -5.71
C GLY A 22 -6.88 -1.57 -6.49
N ILE A 23 -7.20 -2.83 -6.83
CA ILE A 23 -8.40 -3.15 -7.62
C ILE A 23 -9.68 -2.79 -6.88
N TYR A 24 -9.71 -2.97 -5.55
CA TYR A 24 -10.86 -2.60 -4.72
C TYR A 24 -11.22 -1.11 -4.82
N LYS A 25 -10.27 -0.23 -5.14
CA LYS A 25 -10.54 1.20 -5.36
C LYS A 25 -11.32 1.48 -6.65
N PHE A 26 -11.37 0.55 -7.58
CA PHE A 26 -12.09 0.68 -8.85
C PHE A 26 -13.40 -0.11 -8.87
N VAL A 27 -13.42 -1.31 -8.29
CA VAL A 27 -14.56 -2.23 -8.35
C VAL A 27 -15.33 -2.33 -7.03
N GLY A 28 -14.83 -1.70 -5.97
CA GLY A 28 -15.47 -1.68 -4.67
C GLY A 28 -16.68 -0.74 -4.61
N PRO A 29 -17.29 -0.60 -3.42
CA PRO A 29 -18.42 0.30 -3.21
C PRO A 29 -18.11 1.74 -3.58
N ASP A 30 -19.13 2.45 -4.07
CA ASP A 30 -19.09 3.87 -4.43
C ASP A 30 -20.19 4.61 -3.63
N PRO A 31 -19.85 5.54 -2.72
CA PRO A 31 -18.50 6.02 -2.42
C PRO A 31 -17.65 4.98 -1.69
N ASN A 32 -16.34 5.03 -1.92
CA ASN A 32 -15.41 4.15 -1.23
C ASN A 32 -15.39 4.45 0.27
N PRO A 33 -15.48 3.45 1.15
CA PRO A 33 -15.61 3.67 2.59
C PRO A 33 -14.39 4.36 3.22
N VAL A 34 -13.17 4.09 2.76
CA VAL A 34 -11.95 4.69 3.34
C VAL A 34 -11.81 6.14 2.88
N PHE A 35 -11.83 6.38 1.58
CA PHE A 35 -11.66 7.74 1.03
C PHE A 35 -12.86 8.64 1.31
N GLY A 36 -14.08 8.08 1.27
CA GLY A 36 -15.29 8.79 1.63
C GLY A 36 -15.31 9.20 3.10
N LEU A 37 -14.84 8.34 4.03
CA LEU A 37 -14.71 8.71 5.43
C LEU A 37 -13.67 9.82 5.65
N ILE A 38 -12.52 9.74 4.96
CA ILE A 38 -11.51 10.81 5.00
C ILE A 38 -12.11 12.12 4.47
N ALA A 39 -12.81 12.09 3.34
CA ALA A 39 -13.47 13.27 2.77
C ALA A 39 -14.50 13.86 3.74
N ALA A 40 -15.36 13.02 4.33
CA ALA A 40 -16.40 13.44 5.27
C ALA A 40 -15.84 14.03 6.57
N ARG A 41 -14.73 13.50 7.11
CA ARG A 41 -14.12 13.99 8.35
C ARG A 41 -13.17 15.16 8.15
N SER A 42 -12.47 15.23 7.02
CA SER A 42 -11.57 16.35 6.70
C SER A 42 -12.30 17.55 6.10
N GLY A 43 -13.49 17.33 5.51
CA GLY A 43 -14.19 18.34 4.71
C GLY A 43 -13.58 18.58 3.32
N ILE A 44 -12.62 17.76 2.90
CA ILE A 44 -11.89 17.94 1.64
C ILE A 44 -12.42 16.93 0.60
N GLY A 45 -13.21 17.42 -0.35
CA GLY A 45 -13.86 16.57 -1.37
C GLY A 45 -12.91 15.87 -2.34
N ILE A 46 -11.67 16.31 -2.52
CA ILE A 46 -10.73 15.70 -3.49
C ILE A 46 -10.36 14.25 -3.13
N PHE A 47 -10.51 13.86 -1.86
CA PHE A 47 -10.20 12.50 -1.43
C PHE A 47 -11.05 11.45 -2.14
N GLU A 48 -12.32 11.75 -2.39
CA GLU A 48 -13.27 10.85 -3.06
C GLU A 48 -13.99 11.59 -4.21
N PRO A 49 -13.84 11.16 -5.48
CA PRO A 49 -13.21 9.92 -5.95
C PRO A 49 -11.76 10.09 -6.44
N TRP A 50 -11.24 11.32 -6.51
CA TRP A 50 -10.00 11.59 -7.25
C TRP A 50 -8.76 10.96 -6.62
N LEU A 51 -8.54 11.17 -5.32
CA LEU A 51 -7.37 10.57 -4.65
C LEU A 51 -7.50 9.04 -4.56
N ARG A 52 -8.72 8.52 -4.40
CA ARG A 52 -8.98 7.08 -4.51
C ARG A 52 -8.45 6.52 -5.83
N TYR A 53 -8.88 7.07 -6.97
CA TYR A 53 -8.46 6.53 -8.26
C TYR A 53 -6.97 6.75 -8.53
N ALA A 54 -6.43 7.91 -8.15
CA ALA A 54 -5.00 8.17 -8.29
C ALA A 54 -4.15 7.16 -7.51
N THR A 55 -4.49 6.89 -6.24
CA THR A 55 -3.79 5.89 -5.43
C THR A 55 -3.96 4.47 -5.96
N GLY A 56 -5.16 4.12 -6.44
CA GLY A 56 -5.40 2.83 -7.09
C GLY A 56 -4.54 2.62 -8.33
N VAL A 57 -4.40 3.63 -9.19
CA VAL A 57 -3.52 3.56 -10.37
C VAL A 57 -2.07 3.35 -9.95
N VAL A 58 -1.60 4.09 -8.94
CA VAL A 58 -0.23 3.96 -8.43
C VAL A 58 0.05 2.57 -7.88
N GLU A 59 -0.89 1.95 -7.16
CA GLU A 59 -0.76 0.57 -6.68
C GLU A 59 -0.70 -0.43 -7.84
N LEU A 60 -1.53 -0.29 -8.86
CA LEU A 60 -1.51 -1.18 -10.02
C LEU A 60 -0.20 -1.04 -10.82
N ILE A 61 0.33 0.18 -10.95
CA ILE A 61 1.67 0.40 -11.51
C ILE A 61 2.73 -0.30 -10.66
N ALA A 62 2.66 -0.18 -9.33
CA ALA A 62 3.57 -0.88 -8.43
C ALA A 62 3.50 -2.41 -8.60
N VAL A 63 2.30 -2.98 -8.75
CA VAL A 63 2.10 -4.41 -9.05
C VAL A 63 2.84 -4.81 -10.32
N LEU A 64 2.64 -4.10 -11.42
CA LEU A 64 3.32 -4.39 -12.70
C LEU A 64 4.85 -4.32 -12.55
N MET A 65 5.33 -3.29 -11.86
CA MET A 65 6.75 -3.10 -11.62
C MET A 65 7.37 -4.19 -10.74
N VAL A 66 6.64 -4.66 -9.71
CA VAL A 66 7.08 -5.74 -8.82
C VAL A 66 7.15 -7.08 -9.54
N LEU A 67 6.20 -7.37 -10.43
CA LEU A 67 6.17 -8.61 -11.20
C LEU A 67 7.32 -8.67 -12.22
N TRP A 68 7.71 -7.54 -12.81
CA TRP A 68 8.81 -7.48 -13.76
C TRP A 68 10.18 -7.39 -13.07
N PRO A 69 11.07 -8.41 -13.17
CA PRO A 69 12.29 -8.49 -12.36
C PRO A 69 13.23 -7.29 -12.49
N ALA A 70 13.28 -6.63 -13.66
CA ALA A 70 14.15 -5.47 -13.89
C ALA A 70 13.67 -4.21 -13.14
N THR A 71 12.40 -4.12 -12.77
CA THR A 71 11.80 -2.97 -12.09
C THR A 71 11.37 -3.26 -10.65
N ARG A 72 11.53 -4.51 -10.18
CA ARG A 72 10.99 -4.99 -8.91
C ARG A 72 11.35 -4.12 -7.72
N MET A 73 12.61 -3.71 -7.61
CA MET A 73 13.07 -2.85 -6.51
C MET A 73 12.34 -1.49 -6.50
N ARG A 74 12.12 -0.89 -7.68
CA ARG A 74 11.38 0.38 -7.81
C ARG A 74 9.89 0.19 -7.51
N GLY A 75 9.32 -0.93 -7.95
CA GLY A 75 7.94 -1.30 -7.60
C GLY A 75 7.75 -1.47 -6.10
N ALA A 76 8.73 -2.07 -5.41
CA ALA A 76 8.71 -2.19 -3.95
C ALA A 76 8.80 -0.82 -3.25
N GLN A 77 9.63 0.11 -3.75
CA GLN A 77 9.68 1.48 -3.23
C GLN A 77 8.35 2.21 -3.41
N LEU A 78 7.70 2.05 -4.58
CA LEU A 78 6.40 2.66 -4.85
C LEU A 78 5.30 2.08 -3.95
N GLY A 79 5.27 0.75 -3.78
CA GLY A 79 4.37 0.08 -2.85
C GLY A 79 4.57 0.54 -1.39
N LEU A 80 5.84 0.72 -0.98
CA LEU A 80 6.16 1.27 0.34
C LEU A 80 5.63 2.69 0.49
N LEU A 81 5.80 3.55 -0.51
CA LEU A 81 5.30 4.93 -0.47
C LEU A 81 3.77 4.97 -0.29
N VAL A 82 3.03 4.13 -1.01
CA VAL A 82 1.57 4.03 -0.85
C VAL A 82 1.20 3.54 0.55
N ALA A 83 1.86 2.49 1.04
CA ALA A 83 1.59 1.94 2.37
C ALA A 83 1.89 2.96 3.48
N LEU A 84 2.98 3.72 3.37
CA LEU A 84 3.30 4.82 4.27
C LEU A 84 2.24 5.91 4.24
N GLY A 85 1.73 6.27 3.05
CA GLY A 85 0.60 7.19 2.92
C GLY A 85 -0.64 6.70 3.67
N ALA A 86 -1.00 5.43 3.52
CA ALA A 86 -2.11 4.82 4.23
C ALA A 86 -1.90 4.82 5.76
N ILE A 87 -0.70 4.46 6.22
CA ILE A 87 -0.32 4.52 7.65
C ILE A 87 -0.49 5.93 8.18
N VAL A 88 0.01 6.96 7.46
CA VAL A 88 -0.13 8.36 7.88
C VAL A 88 -1.60 8.73 8.03
N PHE A 89 -2.47 8.42 7.07
CA PHE A 89 -3.91 8.70 7.19
C PHE A 89 -4.54 8.02 8.41
N HIS A 90 -4.20 6.76 8.70
CA HIS A 90 -4.67 6.06 9.90
C HIS A 90 -4.25 6.74 11.21
N LEU A 91 -3.10 7.42 11.22
CA LEU A 91 -2.63 8.16 12.39
C LEU A 91 -3.26 9.56 12.51
N THR A 92 -4.00 10.02 11.49
CA THR A 92 -4.76 11.28 11.55
C THR A 92 -6.17 11.07 12.11
N PRO A 93 -6.82 12.14 12.63
CA PRO A 93 -8.24 12.11 12.98
C PRO A 93 -9.19 11.81 11.81
N TRP A 94 -8.71 11.91 10.56
CA TRP A 94 -9.56 11.75 9.38
C TRP A 94 -9.92 10.31 9.08
N LEU A 95 -9.03 9.34 9.39
CA LEU A 95 -9.32 7.92 9.21
C LEU A 95 -9.36 7.18 10.55
N GLY A 96 -8.31 7.37 11.37
CA GLY A 96 -8.13 6.66 12.63
C GLY A 96 -7.67 5.20 12.43
N ILE A 97 -7.16 4.59 13.49
CA ILE A 97 -6.67 3.20 13.46
C ILE A 97 -7.82 2.22 13.26
N GLN A 98 -8.95 2.44 13.94
CA GLN A 98 -10.14 1.61 13.82
C GLN A 98 -11.14 2.26 12.86
N VAL A 99 -11.40 1.56 11.75
CA VAL A 99 -12.31 2.04 10.70
C VAL A 99 -13.68 1.35 10.91
N PRO A 100 -14.81 2.07 10.83
CA PRO A 100 -16.12 1.45 10.79
C PRO A 100 -16.22 0.38 9.70
N ARG A 101 -17.03 -0.65 9.92
CA ARG A 101 -17.15 -1.76 8.97
C ARG A 101 -17.56 -1.27 7.57
N LEU A 102 -16.83 -1.75 6.56
CA LEU A 102 -16.80 -1.16 5.21
C LEU A 102 -18.18 -1.10 4.52
N PRO A 103 -19.02 -2.15 4.51
CA PRO A 103 -20.31 -2.10 3.83
C PRO A 103 -21.27 -1.09 4.45
N GLU A 104 -21.40 -1.08 5.79
CA GLU A 104 -22.27 -0.17 6.51
C GLU A 104 -21.79 1.27 6.41
N LEU A 105 -20.47 1.49 6.44
CA LEU A 105 -19.86 2.80 6.25
C LEU A 105 -20.13 3.35 4.85
N SER A 106 -19.94 2.54 3.81
CA SER A 106 -20.21 2.97 2.43
C SER A 106 -21.70 3.27 2.21
N ALA A 107 -22.60 2.44 2.75
CA ALA A 107 -24.04 2.70 2.69
C ALA A 107 -24.42 4.03 3.38
N ALA A 108 -23.88 4.28 4.57
CA ALA A 108 -24.12 5.53 5.30
C ALA A 108 -23.61 6.76 4.52
N LEU A 109 -22.44 6.66 3.87
CA LEU A 109 -21.90 7.71 3.03
C LEU A 109 -22.73 7.91 1.75
N ALA A 110 -23.26 6.84 1.15
CA ALA A 110 -24.14 6.91 -0.02
C ALA A 110 -25.48 7.61 0.30
N GLU A 111 -25.98 7.48 1.54
CA GLU A 111 -27.13 8.23 2.04
C GLU A 111 -26.83 9.73 2.29
N GLY A 112 -25.60 10.18 2.06
CA GLY A 112 -25.18 11.57 2.27
C GLY A 112 -25.00 11.93 3.76
N ARG A 113 -24.83 10.94 4.65
CA ARG A 113 -24.64 11.20 6.08
C ARG A 113 -23.31 11.92 6.33
N THR A 114 -23.35 12.89 7.24
CA THR A 114 -22.15 13.60 7.70
C THR A 114 -21.31 12.71 8.62
N ALA A 115 -20.03 13.07 8.81
CA ALA A 115 -19.15 12.37 9.74
C ALA A 115 -19.72 12.28 11.17
N ALA A 116 -20.42 13.32 11.63
CA ALA A 116 -21.06 13.33 12.96
C ALA A 116 -22.22 12.33 13.05
N GLN A 117 -23.04 12.24 12.00
CA GLN A 117 -24.13 11.27 11.92
C GLN A 117 -23.60 9.84 11.87
N ILE A 118 -22.53 9.58 11.10
CA ILE A 118 -21.87 8.27 11.05
C ILE A 118 -21.28 7.89 12.40
N ALA A 119 -20.65 8.83 13.11
CA ALA A 119 -20.13 8.59 14.45
C ALA A 119 -21.25 8.23 15.44
N ALA A 120 -22.40 8.90 15.35
CA ALA A 120 -23.56 8.62 16.21
C ALA A 120 -24.18 7.22 15.98
N MET A 121 -23.93 6.59 14.83
CA MET A 121 -24.41 5.24 14.53
C MET A 121 -23.69 4.14 15.34
N ASN A 122 -22.55 4.45 15.98
CA ASN A 122 -21.75 3.48 16.75
C ASN A 122 -21.51 2.16 16.02
N LEU A 123 -21.18 2.26 14.73
CA LEU A 123 -20.95 1.09 13.89
C LEU A 123 -19.79 0.24 14.45
N PRO A 124 -19.88 -1.09 14.37
CA PRO A 124 -18.77 -1.96 14.71
C PRO A 124 -17.56 -1.64 13.82
N THR A 125 -16.37 -1.66 14.40
CA THR A 125 -15.12 -1.36 13.68
C THR A 125 -14.44 -2.62 13.15
N ASP A 126 -13.51 -2.43 12.22
CA ASP A 126 -12.61 -3.45 11.69
C ASP A 126 -11.53 -3.90 12.70
N LYS A 127 -11.59 -3.40 13.94
CA LYS A 127 -10.62 -3.67 15.02
C LYS A 127 -9.17 -3.33 14.62
N GLY A 128 -8.97 -2.43 13.66
CA GLY A 128 -7.65 -2.03 13.18
C GLY A 128 -7.06 -2.93 12.09
N ALA A 129 -7.86 -3.84 11.51
CA ALA A 129 -7.40 -4.73 10.45
C ALA A 129 -6.80 -3.99 9.25
N MET A 130 -7.39 -2.86 8.84
CA MET A 130 -6.88 -2.06 7.71
C MET A 130 -5.53 -1.40 8.05
N PHE A 131 -5.35 -0.94 9.28
CA PHE A 131 -4.07 -0.39 9.72
C PHE A 131 -2.97 -1.47 9.74
N LEU A 132 -3.30 -2.66 10.26
CA LEU A 132 -2.38 -3.80 10.25
C LEU A 132 -2.05 -4.26 8.83
N LEU A 133 -3.01 -4.22 7.92
CA LEU A 133 -2.77 -4.50 6.50
C LEU A 133 -1.77 -3.51 5.89
N ALA A 134 -1.92 -2.21 6.17
CA ALA A 134 -0.97 -1.19 5.70
C ALA A 134 0.46 -1.43 6.25
N LEU A 135 0.58 -1.79 7.54
CA LEU A 135 1.86 -2.18 8.14
C LEU A 135 2.44 -3.44 7.50
N ALA A 136 1.61 -4.45 7.21
CA ALA A 136 2.04 -5.67 6.55
C ALA A 136 2.58 -5.37 5.14
N ILE A 137 1.87 -4.55 4.35
CA ILE A 137 2.33 -4.12 3.02
C ILE A 137 3.67 -3.39 3.13
N ALA A 138 3.82 -2.47 4.08
CA ALA A 138 5.07 -1.76 4.31
C ALA A 138 6.22 -2.72 4.65
N GLY A 139 5.99 -3.66 5.58
CA GLY A 139 6.98 -4.67 5.96
C GLY A 139 7.40 -5.57 4.79
N VAL A 140 6.44 -6.03 4.00
CA VAL A 140 6.70 -6.84 2.80
C VAL A 140 7.43 -6.04 1.72
N ALA A 141 7.09 -4.76 1.53
CA ALA A 141 7.77 -3.88 0.60
C ALA A 141 9.24 -3.66 0.98
N ILE A 142 9.51 -3.46 2.28
CA ILE A 142 10.87 -3.35 2.82
C ILE A 142 11.65 -4.65 2.57
N ALA A 143 11.06 -5.81 2.87
CA ALA A 143 11.69 -7.11 2.62
C ALA A 143 11.97 -7.34 1.13
N SER A 144 11.02 -6.98 0.24
CA SER A 144 11.21 -7.06 -1.21
C SER A 144 12.32 -6.12 -1.70
N TYR A 145 12.47 -4.94 -1.10
CA TYR A 145 13.55 -4.01 -1.45
C TYR A 145 14.93 -4.57 -1.07
N PHE A 146 15.08 -5.06 0.17
CA PHE A 146 16.36 -5.57 0.65
C PHE A 146 16.79 -6.86 -0.04
N THR A 147 15.84 -7.74 -0.38
CA THR A 147 16.12 -8.97 -1.15
C THR A 147 16.58 -8.66 -2.57
N GLU A 148 15.98 -7.68 -3.25
CA GLU A 148 16.48 -7.22 -4.56
C GLU A 148 17.86 -6.58 -4.46
N LYS A 149 18.11 -5.76 -3.44
CA LYS A 149 19.41 -5.14 -3.21
C LYS A 149 20.51 -6.17 -2.94
N ALA A 150 20.20 -7.22 -2.16
CA ALA A 150 21.12 -8.32 -1.89
C ALA A 150 21.43 -9.13 -3.17
N LYS A 151 20.40 -9.46 -3.95
CA LYS A 151 20.54 -10.15 -5.24
C LYS A 151 21.43 -9.37 -6.22
N GLN A 152 21.24 -8.04 -6.35
CA GLN A 152 22.07 -7.18 -7.20
C GLN A 152 23.54 -7.20 -6.76
N ARG A 153 23.81 -7.10 -5.45
CA ARG A 153 25.16 -7.19 -4.89
C ARG A 153 25.81 -8.55 -5.17
N ALA A 154 25.07 -9.64 -5.03
CA ALA A 154 25.57 -10.98 -5.32
C ALA A 154 25.90 -11.21 -6.80
N SER A 155 25.23 -10.51 -7.71
CA SER A 155 25.48 -10.56 -9.16
C SER A 155 26.55 -9.59 -9.67
N ALA A 156 27.05 -8.68 -8.83
CA ALA A 156 28.02 -7.68 -9.26
C ALA A 156 29.40 -8.32 -9.59
N PRO A 157 30.08 -7.89 -10.66
CA PRO A 157 31.43 -8.36 -10.97
C PRO A 157 32.38 -8.06 -9.79
N LYS A 158 33.24 -9.02 -9.42
CA LYS A 158 34.30 -8.75 -8.44
C LYS A 158 35.30 -7.78 -9.06
N ALA A 159 35.65 -6.71 -8.34
CA ALA A 159 36.69 -5.79 -8.79
C ALA A 159 38.01 -6.56 -8.99
N PRO A 160 38.78 -6.25 -10.05
CA PRO A 160 40.09 -6.86 -10.25
C PRO A 160 40.97 -6.58 -9.03
N ARG A 161 41.69 -7.61 -8.55
CA ARG A 161 42.66 -7.46 -7.47
C ARG A 161 43.69 -6.42 -7.90
N PRO A 162 44.09 -5.45 -7.04
CA PRO A 162 45.21 -4.60 -7.36
C PRO A 162 46.41 -5.51 -7.60
N MET A 163 46.92 -5.55 -8.84
CA MET A 163 48.22 -6.15 -9.09
C MET A 163 49.19 -5.33 -8.26
N GLY A 164 49.74 -5.95 -7.23
CA GLY A 164 50.77 -5.33 -6.43
C GLY A 164 51.82 -4.74 -7.37
N ALA A 165 52.20 -3.50 -7.10
CA ALA A 165 53.42 -2.94 -7.64
C ALA A 165 54.56 -3.85 -7.18
N PHE A 166 54.94 -4.79 -8.04
CA PHE A 166 56.24 -5.46 -7.94
C PHE A 166 57.25 -4.45 -8.48
N ALA A 167 57.79 -3.64 -7.59
CA ALA A 167 58.98 -2.81 -7.82
C ALA A 167 59.74 -2.69 -6.50
#